data_AF-A0A5C5YCN7-F1
#
_entry.id   AF-A0A5C5YCN7-F1
#
_cell.length_a   1.000
_cell.length_b   1.000
_cell.length_c   1.000
_cell.angle_alpha   90.00
_cell.angle_beta   90.00
_cell.angle_gamma   90.00
#
_symmetry.space_group_name_H-M   'P 1'
#
loop_
_entity.id
_entity.type
_entity.pdbx_description
1 polymer ?
#
loop_
_entity_poly.entity_id
_entity_poly.type
_entity_poly.pdbx_seq_one_letter_code
_entity_poly.pdbx_strand_id
1 'polypeptide(L)'
;MPFRKDRFLASLKRCRESERFAHEFYARLRAKDDAIRDRFRFTDFETQVKKFNEALDICVDATEGKQEALARLRELGVTHDIDHHNILPDWYELWIEALLQTAEESDPQWNAETAAAWRSLLERITGRMASFYLPPGHPGR
;
A
#
# COMPACT_ATOMS: atom_id res chain seq x y z
N MET A 1 11.77 -7.78 16.33
CA MET A 1 12.73 -8.00 15.22
C MET A 1 12.93 -6.68 14.50
N PRO A 2 14.17 -6.29 14.16
CA PRO A 2 14.40 -5.09 13.37
C PRO A 2 13.74 -5.23 11.99
N PHE A 3 13.14 -4.14 11.52
CA PHE A 3 12.57 -4.05 10.18
C PHE A 3 13.67 -4.33 9.13
N ARG A 4 13.51 -5.41 8.35
CA ARG A 4 14.49 -5.80 7.32
C ARG A 4 14.15 -5.16 5.97
N LYS A 5 14.38 -3.84 5.89
CA LYS A 5 14.18 -3.02 4.68
C LYS A 5 14.78 -3.66 3.43
N ASP A 6 16.03 -4.11 3.52
CA ASP A 6 16.76 -4.66 2.37
C ASP A 6 16.06 -5.89 1.78
N ARG A 7 15.40 -6.68 2.64
CA ARG A 7 14.64 -7.85 2.20
C ARG A 7 13.38 -7.46 1.46
N PHE A 8 12.63 -6.49 1.99
CA PHE A 8 11.49 -5.92 1.28
C PHE A 8 11.91 -5.36 -0.08
N LEU A 9 12.97 -4.55 -0.11
CA LEU A 9 13.47 -3.94 -1.35
C LEU A 9 13.94 -4.96 -2.38
N ALA A 10 14.67 -6.00 -1.95
CA ALA A 10 15.11 -7.06 -2.85
C ALA A 10 13.93 -7.83 -3.45
N SER A 11 12.90 -8.10 -2.64
CA SER A 11 11.67 -8.75 -3.10
C SER A 11 10.86 -7.86 -4.03
N LEU A 12 10.62 -6.59 -3.66
CA LEU A 12 9.93 -5.61 -4.48
C LEU A 12 10.61 -5.41 -5.83
N LYS A 13 11.95 -5.41 -5.87
CA LYS A 13 12.70 -5.35 -7.12
C LYS A 13 12.33 -6.53 -8.03
N ARG A 14 12.33 -7.77 -7.51
CA ARG A 14 11.99 -8.98 -8.30
C ARG A 14 10.53 -8.96 -8.75
N CYS A 15 9.60 -8.56 -7.88
CA CYS A 15 8.19 -8.40 -8.26
C CYS A 15 8.03 -7.43 -9.45
N ARG A 16 8.76 -6.31 -9.44
CA ARG A 16 8.73 -5.29 -10.49
C ARG A 16 9.44 -5.69 -11.79
N GLU A 17 10.11 -6.86 -11.85
CA GLU A 17 10.66 -7.38 -13.11
C GLU A 17 9.54 -7.80 -14.08
N SER A 18 8.33 -8.06 -13.55
CA SER A 18 7.12 -8.25 -14.35
C SER A 18 6.28 -6.97 -14.38
N GLU A 19 5.98 -6.47 -15.58
CA GLU A 19 5.05 -5.35 -15.77
C GLU A 19 3.63 -5.68 -15.27
N ARG A 20 3.30 -6.97 -15.10
CA ARG A 20 1.99 -7.43 -14.64
C ARG A 20 1.78 -7.28 -13.14
N PHE A 21 2.84 -7.10 -12.35
CA PHE A 21 2.77 -7.09 -10.89
C PHE A 21 1.70 -6.13 -10.36
N ALA A 22 1.71 -4.87 -10.80
CA ALA A 22 0.75 -3.89 -10.35
C ALA A 22 -0.68 -4.18 -10.86
N HIS A 23 -0.82 -4.70 -12.08
CA HIS A 23 -2.12 -5.09 -12.64
C HIS A 23 -2.74 -6.26 -11.88
N GLU A 24 -1.94 -7.26 -11.52
CA GLU A 24 -2.36 -8.42 -10.75
C GLU A 24 -2.72 -8.04 -9.31
N PHE A 25 -1.97 -7.11 -8.71
CA PHE A 25 -2.36 -6.48 -7.45
C PHE A 25 -3.75 -5.85 -7.51
N TYR A 26 -4.02 -4.98 -8.48
CA TYR A 26 -5.33 -4.33 -8.60
C TYR A 26 -6.46 -5.30 -8.98
N ALA A 27 -6.17 -6.35 -9.76
CA ALA A 27 -7.13 -7.41 -10.03
C ALA A 27 -7.52 -8.13 -8.73
N ARG A 28 -6.54 -8.47 -7.89
CA ARG A 28 -6.75 -9.12 -6.60
C ARG A 28 -7.49 -8.22 -5.61
N LEU A 29 -7.07 -6.97 -5.47
CA LEU A 29 -7.70 -6.02 -4.55
C LEU A 29 -9.18 -5.80 -4.87
N ARG A 30 -9.52 -5.60 -6.15
CA ARG A 30 -10.91 -5.40 -6.58
C ARG A 30 -11.77 -6.66 -6.49
N ALA A 31 -11.17 -7.84 -6.33
CA ALA A 31 -11.88 -9.08 -6.09
C ALA A 31 -12.16 -9.33 -4.60
N LYS A 32 -11.55 -8.56 -3.69
CA LYS A 32 -11.72 -8.74 -2.24
C LYS A 32 -13.07 -8.24 -1.72
N ASP A 33 -13.59 -7.15 -2.29
CA ASP A 33 -14.81 -6.51 -1.80
C ASP A 33 -15.44 -5.63 -2.91
N ASP A 34 -16.78 -5.67 -3.01
CA ASP A 34 -17.53 -4.95 -4.04
C ASP A 34 -17.44 -3.42 -3.87
N ALA A 35 -17.44 -2.92 -2.63
CA ALA A 35 -17.29 -1.49 -2.36
C ALA A 35 -15.87 -0.99 -2.69
N ILE A 36 -14.84 -1.82 -2.46
CA ILE A 36 -13.48 -1.54 -2.93
C ILE A 36 -13.45 -1.50 -4.46
N ARG A 37 -14.04 -2.50 -5.13
CA ARG A 37 -14.12 -2.55 -6.60
C ARG A 37 -14.73 -1.27 -7.17
N ASP A 38 -15.79 -0.78 -6.56
CA ASP A 38 -16.51 0.41 -7.01
C ASP A 38 -15.67 1.70 -6.90
N ARG A 39 -14.71 1.78 -5.97
CA ARG A 39 -13.74 2.88 -5.91
C ARG A 39 -12.88 2.99 -7.17
N PHE A 40 -12.75 1.90 -7.93
CA PHE A 40 -11.93 1.84 -9.12
C PHE A 40 -12.73 1.80 -10.44
N ARG A 41 -14.05 2.01 -10.42
CA ARG A 41 -14.93 1.85 -11.60
C ARG A 41 -14.58 2.76 -12.79
N PHE A 42 -13.95 3.91 -12.53
CA PHE A 42 -13.56 4.91 -13.53
C PHE A 42 -12.06 5.19 -13.51
N THR A 43 -11.27 4.26 -12.99
CA THR A 43 -9.83 4.44 -12.87
C THR A 43 -9.12 4.17 -14.19
N ASP A 44 -8.32 5.15 -14.62
CA ASP A 44 -7.26 4.92 -15.60
C ASP A 44 -6.14 4.11 -14.93
N PHE A 45 -6.05 2.83 -15.29
CA PHE A 45 -5.08 1.92 -14.71
C PHE A 45 -3.64 2.16 -15.15
N GLU A 46 -3.40 2.78 -16.31
CA GLU A 46 -2.03 3.13 -16.71
C GLU A 46 -1.46 4.20 -15.78
N THR A 47 -2.26 5.24 -15.50
CA THR A 47 -1.89 6.27 -14.52
C THR A 47 -1.84 5.70 -13.11
N GLN A 48 -2.79 4.84 -12.74
CA GLN A 48 -2.86 4.28 -11.40
C GLN A 48 -1.67 3.37 -11.06
N VAL A 49 -1.15 2.61 -12.03
CA VAL A 49 0.05 1.77 -11.86
C VAL A 49 1.29 2.63 -11.59
N LYS A 50 1.43 3.79 -12.27
CA LYS A 50 2.53 4.73 -12.00
C LYS A 50 2.47 5.26 -10.57
N LYS A 51 1.29 5.74 -10.16
CA LYS A 51 1.04 6.22 -8.79
C LYS A 51 1.29 5.15 -7.73
N PHE A 52 0.91 3.92 -8.01
CA PHE A 52 1.16 2.79 -7.11
C PHE A 52 2.65 2.55 -6.88
N ASN A 53 3.46 2.55 -7.95
CA ASN A 53 4.89 2.37 -7.83
C ASN A 53 5.55 3.51 -7.05
N GLU A 54 5.17 4.76 -7.36
CA GLU A 54 5.64 5.94 -6.62
C GLU A 54 5.27 5.86 -5.13
N ALA A 55 4.04 5.43 -4.82
CA ALA A 55 3.59 5.26 -3.45
C ALA A 55 4.42 4.23 -2.67
N LEU A 56 4.78 3.09 -3.29
CA LEU A 56 5.64 2.09 -2.64
C LEU A 56 7.06 2.64 -2.37
N ASP A 57 7.60 3.48 -3.26
CA ASP A 57 8.91 4.11 -3.05
C ASP A 57 8.83 5.14 -1.90
N ILE A 58 7.75 5.93 -1.84
CA ILE A 58 7.46 6.84 -0.72
C ILE A 58 7.36 6.06 0.61
N CYS A 59 6.68 4.91 0.61
CA CYS A 59 6.54 4.07 1.79
C CYS A 59 7.90 3.66 2.35
N VAL A 60 8.80 3.18 1.49
CA VAL A 60 10.17 2.81 1.86
C VAL A 60 10.91 4.00 2.46
N ASP A 61 10.91 5.13 1.75
CA ASP A 61 11.64 6.33 2.17
C ASP A 61 11.11 6.93 3.48
N ALA A 62 9.79 6.87 3.69
CA ALA A 62 9.16 7.27 4.93
C ALA A 62 9.57 6.39 6.11
N THR A 63 9.81 5.08 5.91
CA THR A 63 10.33 4.21 6.99
C THR A 63 11.75 4.58 7.45
N GLU A 64 12.50 5.32 6.64
CA GLU A 64 13.82 5.86 6.97
C GLU A 64 13.76 7.25 7.62
N GLY A 65 12.56 7.83 7.75
CA GLY A 65 12.38 9.16 8.33
C GLY A 65 12.78 10.31 7.41
N LYS A 66 12.91 10.07 6.09
CA LYS A 66 13.15 11.14 5.11
C LYS A 66 11.98 12.13 5.15
N GLN A 67 12.27 13.41 5.37
CA GLN A 67 11.26 14.42 5.67
C GLN A 67 10.29 14.63 4.51
N GLU A 68 10.81 14.64 3.28
CA GLU A 68 10.03 14.78 2.06
C GLU A 68 9.06 13.60 1.90
N ALA A 69 9.53 12.38 2.16
CA ALA A 69 8.69 11.18 2.08
C ALA A 69 7.63 11.13 3.18
N LEU A 70 7.94 11.61 4.40
CA LEU A 70 6.95 11.75 5.47
C LEU A 70 5.86 12.78 5.11
N ALA A 71 6.22 13.88 4.46
CA ALA A 71 5.26 14.87 3.97
C ALA A 71 4.37 14.27 2.87
N ARG A 72 4.96 13.56 1.90
CA ARG A 72 4.20 12.85 0.85
C ARG A 72 3.29 11.76 1.42
N LEU A 73 3.74 11.01 2.42
CA LEU A 73 2.92 10.00 3.10
C LEU A 73 1.71 10.63 3.79
N ARG A 74 1.87 11.84 4.36
CA ARG A 74 0.75 12.61 4.91
C ARG A 74 -0.25 13.02 3.81
N GLU A 75 0.24 13.50 2.67
CA GLU A 75 -0.62 13.84 1.52
C GLU A 75 -1.41 12.62 1.02
N LEU A 76 -0.76 11.45 0.95
CA LEU A 76 -1.44 10.19 0.64
C LEU A 76 -2.52 9.87 1.67
N GLY A 77 -2.22 9.99 2.96
CA GLY A 77 -3.18 9.76 4.04
C GLY A 77 -4.41 10.65 3.95
N VAL A 78 -4.23 11.96 3.73
CA VAL A 78 -5.34 12.92 3.53
C VAL A 78 -6.15 12.57 2.28
N THR A 79 -5.50 12.22 1.17
CA THR A 79 -6.22 11.81 -0.05
C THR A 79 -7.10 10.57 0.17
N HIS A 80 -6.75 9.72 1.13
CA HIS A 80 -7.50 8.50 1.48
C HIS A 80 -8.48 8.70 2.64
N ASP A 81 -8.55 9.89 3.24
CA ASP A 81 -9.42 10.17 4.38
C ASP A 81 -10.91 10.23 4.01
N ILE A 82 -11.75 10.46 5.02
CA ILE A 82 -13.21 10.51 4.89
C ILE A 82 -13.71 11.65 3.99
N ASP A 83 -12.97 12.76 3.89
CA ASP A 83 -13.36 13.95 3.14
C ASP A 83 -12.95 13.87 1.66
N HIS A 84 -12.11 12.91 1.30
CA HIS A 84 -11.61 12.70 -0.07
C HIS A 84 -12.10 11.36 -0.64
N HIS A 85 -11.23 10.35 -0.75
CA HIS A 85 -11.61 9.06 -1.32
C HIS A 85 -12.47 8.20 -0.39
N ASN A 86 -12.54 8.55 0.89
CA ASN A 86 -13.27 7.84 1.92
C ASN A 86 -12.92 6.34 1.91
N ILE A 87 -11.63 6.06 2.09
CA ILE A 87 -11.08 4.72 2.20
C ILE A 87 -11.13 4.32 3.67
N LEU A 88 -12.01 3.36 3.98
CA LEU A 88 -12.24 2.91 5.35
C LEU A 88 -10.95 2.29 5.93
N PRO A 89 -10.59 2.56 7.20
CA PRO A 89 -9.43 1.96 7.83
C PRO A 89 -9.38 0.42 7.73
N ASP A 90 -10.53 -0.25 7.84
CA ASP A 90 -10.62 -1.71 7.76
C ASP A 90 -10.27 -2.26 6.37
N TRP A 91 -10.35 -1.45 5.31
CA TRP A 91 -9.97 -1.86 3.96
C TRP A 91 -8.45 -1.98 3.78
N TYR A 92 -7.64 -1.42 4.69
CA TYR A 92 -6.19 -1.56 4.60
C TYR A 92 -5.73 -3.01 4.80
N GLU A 93 -6.40 -3.82 5.63
CA GLU A 93 -6.02 -5.25 5.75
C GLU A 93 -6.26 -5.99 4.43
N LEU A 94 -7.39 -5.74 3.76
CA LEU A 94 -7.68 -6.32 2.44
C LEU A 94 -6.65 -5.89 1.39
N TRP A 95 -6.20 -4.63 1.45
CA TRP A 95 -5.14 -4.09 0.60
C TRP A 95 -3.79 -4.77 0.88
N ILE A 96 -3.42 -4.95 2.15
CA ILE A 96 -2.19 -5.63 2.57
C ILE A 96 -2.19 -7.08 2.10
N GLU A 97 -3.29 -7.81 2.35
CA GLU A 97 -3.43 -9.21 1.92
C GLU A 97 -3.32 -9.35 0.40
N ALA A 98 -3.99 -8.48 -0.36
CA ALA A 98 -3.91 -8.52 -1.82
C ALA A 98 -2.47 -8.32 -2.29
N LEU A 99 -1.74 -7.35 -1.72
CA LEU A 99 -0.36 -7.06 -2.10
C LEU A 99 0.61 -8.17 -1.67
N LEU A 100 0.43 -8.75 -0.49
CA LEU A 100 1.22 -9.91 -0.04
C LEU A 100 1.02 -11.11 -0.97
N GLN A 101 -0.21 -11.42 -1.34
CA GLN A 101 -0.50 -12.52 -2.26
C GLN A 101 0.12 -12.27 -3.65
N THR A 102 0.01 -11.05 -4.17
CA THR A 102 0.65 -10.71 -5.45
C THR A 102 2.18 -10.84 -5.36
N ALA A 103 2.78 -10.37 -4.27
CA ALA A 103 4.23 -10.45 -4.09
C ALA A 103 4.71 -11.89 -3.94
N GLU A 104 3.96 -12.74 -3.24
CA GLU A 104 4.24 -14.18 -3.13
C GLU A 104 4.28 -14.88 -4.49
N GLU A 105 3.32 -14.58 -5.36
CA GLU A 105 3.26 -15.19 -6.70
C GLU A 105 4.29 -14.61 -7.67
N SER A 106 4.75 -13.38 -7.43
CA SER A 106 5.68 -12.65 -8.32
C SER A 106 7.14 -12.81 -7.93
N ASP A 107 7.44 -13.06 -6.66
CA ASP A 107 8.80 -13.21 -6.15
C ASP A 107 9.23 -14.70 -6.13
N PRO A 108 10.08 -15.16 -7.07
CA PRO A 108 10.54 -16.54 -7.09
C PRO A 108 11.39 -16.94 -5.86
N GLN A 109 11.80 -15.98 -5.02
CA GLN A 109 12.54 -16.20 -3.78
C GLN A 109 11.68 -15.92 -2.54
N TRP A 110 10.35 -15.90 -2.68
CA TRP A 110 9.43 -15.69 -1.58
C TRP A 110 9.64 -16.72 -0.46
N ASN A 111 9.59 -16.24 0.79
CA ASN A 111 9.70 -17.07 2.00
C ASN A 111 9.10 -16.34 3.20
N ALA A 112 8.95 -17.03 4.33
CA ALA A 112 8.32 -16.50 5.53
C ALA A 112 8.99 -15.21 6.07
N GLU A 113 10.32 -15.10 5.95
CA GLU A 113 11.03 -13.89 6.39
C GLU A 113 10.77 -12.70 5.44
N THR A 114 10.63 -12.96 4.14
CA THR A 114 10.22 -11.95 3.14
C THR A 114 8.78 -11.50 3.40
N ALA A 115 7.86 -12.44 3.61
CA ALA A 115 6.46 -12.14 3.96
C ALA A 115 6.37 -11.26 5.23
N ALA A 116 7.14 -11.60 6.27
CA ALA A 116 7.20 -10.80 7.49
C ALA A 116 7.74 -9.39 7.26
N ALA A 117 8.74 -9.22 6.38
CA ALA A 117 9.29 -7.91 6.03
C ALA A 117 8.28 -7.04 5.27
N TRP A 118 7.55 -7.61 4.31
CA TRP A 118 6.44 -6.93 3.62
C TRP A 118 5.35 -6.53 4.61
N ARG A 119 4.78 -7.48 5.36
CA ARG A 119 3.70 -7.21 6.30
C ARG A 119 4.07 -6.11 7.31
N SER A 120 5.26 -6.19 7.91
CA SER A 120 5.75 -5.17 8.85
C SER A 120 5.84 -3.76 8.25
N LEU A 121 6.26 -3.64 6.98
CA LEU A 121 6.34 -2.35 6.29
C LEU A 121 4.93 -1.81 6.04
N LEU A 122 4.08 -2.63 5.43
CA LEU A 122 2.76 -2.21 4.99
C LEU A 122 1.86 -1.86 6.18
N GLU A 123 1.86 -2.64 7.25
CA GLU A 123 1.10 -2.34 8.48
C GLU A 123 1.54 -1.00 9.10
N ARG A 124 2.85 -0.71 9.12
CA ARG A 124 3.36 0.58 9.63
C ARG A 124 2.85 1.76 8.82
N ILE A 125 2.93 1.67 7.49
CA ILE A 125 2.56 2.77 6.58
C ILE A 125 1.05 2.94 6.54
N THR A 126 0.29 1.85 6.37
CA THR A 126 -1.17 1.90 6.34
C THR A 126 -1.74 2.35 7.68
N GLY A 127 -1.16 1.94 8.81
CA GLY A 127 -1.52 2.47 10.13
C GLY A 127 -1.29 3.98 10.25
N ARG A 128 -0.20 4.49 9.67
CA ARG A 128 0.04 5.94 9.58
C ARG A 128 -1.00 6.63 8.69
N MET A 129 -1.34 6.06 7.55
CA MET A 129 -2.38 6.61 6.66
C MET A 129 -3.75 6.61 7.34
N ALA A 130 -4.14 5.51 7.98
CA ALA A 130 -5.38 5.37 8.72
C ALA A 130 -5.51 6.40 9.85
N SER A 131 -4.40 6.85 10.46
CA SER A 131 -4.43 7.89 11.49
C SER A 131 -4.94 9.26 11.00
N PHE A 132 -4.98 9.49 9.69
CA PHE A 132 -5.57 10.70 9.09
C PHE A 132 -7.07 10.56 8.81
N TYR A 133 -7.63 9.36 8.94
CA TYR A 133 -9.06 9.12 8.79
C TYR A 133 -9.78 9.53 10.08
N LEU A 134 -10.22 10.79 10.15
CA LEU A 134 -10.89 11.36 11.31
C LEU A 134 -12.42 11.39 11.10
N PRO A 135 -13.20 10.54 11.80
CA PRO A 135 -14.64 10.54 11.64
C PRO A 135 -15.26 11.86 12.15
N PRO A 136 -16.49 12.20 11.71
CA PRO A 136 -17.17 13.40 12.17
C PRO A 136 -17.32 13.39 13.69
N GLY A 137 -16.99 14.50 14.35
CA GLY A 137 -17.01 14.62 15.81
C GLY A 137 -15.74 14.12 16.52
N HIS A 138 -14.71 13.68 15.78
CA HIS A 138 -13.41 13.39 16.36
C HIS A 138 -12.75 14.68 16.90
N PRO A 139 -12.22 14.71 18.14
CA PRO A 139 -11.70 15.93 18.78
C PRO A 139 -10.46 16.54 18.10
N GLY A 140 -9.83 15.80 17.19
CA GLY A 140 -8.68 16.27 16.39
C GLY A 140 -9.02 16.70 14.96
N ARG A 141 -10.29 16.82 14.60
CA ARG A 141 -10.76 17.26 13.27
C ARG A 141 -10.88 18.78 13.20
#